data_AF-A0A7X8X3C4-F1
#
_entry.id   AF-A0A7X8X3C4-F1
#
_cell.length_a   1.000
_cell.length_b   1.000
_cell.length_c   1.000
_cell.angle_alpha   90.00
_cell.angle_beta   90.00
_cell.angle_gamma   90.00
#
_symmetry.space_group_name_H-M   'P 1'
#
loop_
_entity.id
_entity.type
_entity.pdbx_description
1 polymer ?
#
loop_
_entity_poly.entity_id
_entity_poly.type
_entity_poly.pdbx_seq_one_letter_code
_entity_poly.pdbx_strand_id
1 'polypeptide(L)'
;MPYLKEVRFNWAAVPDKNEYPFNIPAFSGVKSISFHKKVTFFVGENGSGKSTLLEALADKCGFSSQGGGRNNIFGIKDEDLSLEKILTLSWMPKVKGGFFLRAETFFNFAGYLDELANDPLSGGKDVYRPYGGESLNRQSHGESFLSLFLNRFDQKGIYLLDEPEAALSPQRQLAFLRVIHQLEEKGNAQFIIATHSPILMGFPNADIYDFDYRPLRKIAYEDTEHYQITKMFLNNTEGFLKKLLRD
;
A
#
# COMPACT_ATOMS: atom_id res chain seq x y z
N MET A 1 -17.13 3.67 8.33
CA MET A 1 -17.26 3.18 6.93
C MET A 1 -16.05 3.66 6.12
N PRO A 2 -15.61 2.91 5.09
CA PRO A 2 -14.56 3.37 4.17
C PRO A 2 -15.03 4.51 3.26
N TYR A 3 -14.08 5.35 2.81
CA TYR A 3 -14.33 6.45 1.87
C TYR A 3 -14.44 5.95 0.43
N LEU A 4 -13.40 5.29 -0.08
CA LEU A 4 -13.44 4.57 -1.35
C LEU A 4 -14.29 3.32 -1.14
N LYS A 5 -15.40 3.24 -1.86
CA LYS A 5 -16.39 2.17 -1.77
C LYS A 5 -16.17 1.10 -2.82
N GLU A 6 -15.76 1.50 -4.01
CA GLU A 6 -15.63 0.60 -5.15
C GLU A 6 -14.64 1.13 -6.18
N VAL A 7 -13.91 0.22 -6.82
CA VAL A 7 -13.10 0.46 -8.01
C VAL A 7 -13.73 -0.33 -9.16
N ARG A 8 -14.19 0.35 -10.21
CA ARG A 8 -14.79 -0.28 -11.39
C ARG A 8 -13.83 -0.26 -12.57
N PHE A 9 -13.79 -1.35 -13.32
CA PHE A 9 -12.94 -1.51 -14.50
C PHE A 9 -13.76 -1.33 -15.77
N ASN A 10 -13.35 -0.40 -16.64
CA ASN A 10 -13.94 -0.21 -17.96
C ASN A 10 -13.18 -1.00 -19.03
N TRP A 11 -13.33 -2.34 -19.01
CA TRP A 11 -12.67 -3.23 -19.97
C TRP A 11 -13.03 -3.01 -21.44
N ALA A 12 -14.09 -2.24 -21.72
CA ALA A 12 -14.46 -1.88 -23.09
C ALA A 12 -13.56 -0.77 -23.67
N ALA A 13 -12.86 -0.01 -22.81
CA ALA A 13 -11.93 1.03 -23.21
C ALA A 13 -10.48 0.53 -23.38
N VAL A 14 -10.23 -0.76 -23.17
CA VAL A 14 -8.88 -1.35 -23.31
C VAL A 14 -8.57 -1.63 -24.78
N PRO A 15 -7.48 -1.07 -25.34
CA PRO A 15 -7.09 -1.31 -26.73
C PRO A 15 -6.68 -2.78 -26.99
N ASP A 16 -5.79 -3.33 -26.17
CA ASP A 16 -5.39 -4.73 -26.20
C ASP A 16 -5.38 -5.32 -24.78
N LYS A 17 -6.17 -6.39 -24.56
CA LYS A 17 -6.26 -7.07 -23.27
C LYS A 17 -5.11 -8.05 -23.04
N ASN A 18 -4.32 -8.36 -24.07
CA ASN A 18 -3.16 -9.24 -23.97
C ASN A 18 -1.88 -8.50 -23.59
N GLU A 19 -1.92 -7.17 -23.53
CA GLU A 19 -0.80 -6.31 -23.14
C GLU A 19 -0.83 -6.00 -21.64
N TYR A 20 0.35 -5.81 -21.05
CA TYR A 20 0.47 -5.33 -19.68
C TYR A 20 0.00 -3.86 -19.58
N PRO A 21 -0.71 -3.44 -18.52
CA PRO A 21 -1.12 -4.19 -17.32
C PRO A 21 -2.45 -4.94 -17.45
N PHE A 22 -3.10 -4.93 -18.61
CA PHE A 22 -4.45 -5.48 -18.81
C PHE A 22 -4.49 -7.02 -18.81
N ASN A 23 -3.37 -7.67 -19.12
CA ASN A 23 -3.22 -9.12 -19.13
C ASN A 23 -2.86 -9.72 -17.75
N ILE A 24 -2.78 -8.90 -16.70
CA ILE A 24 -2.53 -9.38 -15.34
C ILE A 24 -3.63 -10.39 -14.97
N PRO A 25 -3.28 -11.65 -14.64
CA PRO A 25 -4.29 -12.69 -14.50
C PRO A 25 -5.32 -12.44 -13.39
N ALA A 26 -4.90 -11.78 -12.30
CA ALA A 26 -5.75 -11.42 -11.17
C ALA A 26 -6.96 -10.56 -11.58
N PHE A 27 -6.81 -9.76 -12.64
CA PHE A 27 -7.86 -8.85 -13.13
C PHE A 27 -8.81 -9.49 -14.14
N SER A 28 -8.50 -10.71 -14.62
CA SER A 28 -9.31 -11.39 -15.61
C SER A 28 -10.75 -11.61 -15.12
N GLY A 29 -11.72 -11.01 -15.81
CA GLY A 29 -13.14 -11.10 -15.46
C GLY A 29 -13.59 -10.21 -14.29
N VAL A 30 -12.69 -9.43 -13.67
CA VAL A 30 -13.02 -8.54 -12.56
C VAL A 30 -13.75 -7.31 -13.08
N LYS A 31 -15.05 -7.17 -12.77
CA LYS A 31 -15.82 -5.97 -13.12
C LYS A 31 -15.57 -4.83 -12.13
N SER A 32 -15.49 -5.16 -10.85
CA SER A 32 -15.22 -4.20 -9.79
C SER A 32 -14.68 -4.84 -8.52
N ILE A 33 -14.07 -4.02 -7.68
CA ILE A 33 -13.52 -4.39 -6.36
C ILE A 33 -14.21 -3.50 -5.33
N SER A 34 -14.87 -4.11 -4.34
CA SER A 34 -15.65 -3.40 -3.33
C SER A 34 -14.96 -3.36 -1.96
N PHE A 35 -14.96 -2.20 -1.32
CA PHE A 35 -14.35 -2.00 -0.01
C PHE A 35 -15.43 -1.85 1.05
N HIS A 36 -15.45 -2.78 2.00
CA HIS A 36 -16.44 -2.84 3.08
C HIS A 36 -15.80 -2.42 4.41
N LYS A 37 -14.50 -2.66 4.55
CA LYS A 37 -13.70 -2.27 5.72
C LYS A 37 -12.84 -1.06 5.41
N LYS A 38 -12.43 -0.33 6.45
CA LYS A 38 -11.50 0.81 6.31
C LYS A 38 -10.06 0.36 6.11
N VAL A 39 -9.72 -0.88 6.46
CA VAL A 39 -8.42 -1.47 6.17
C VAL A 39 -8.63 -2.60 5.17
N THR A 40 -7.83 -2.60 4.11
CA THR A 40 -7.86 -3.64 3.09
C THR A 40 -6.45 -4.06 2.75
N PHE A 41 -6.19 -5.36 2.72
CA PHE A 41 -4.93 -5.92 2.29
C PHE A 41 -5.05 -6.51 0.88
N PHE A 42 -4.05 -6.25 0.06
CA PHE A 42 -3.79 -6.96 -1.18
C PHE A 42 -2.65 -7.95 -0.91
N VAL A 43 -2.89 -9.23 -1.14
CA VAL A 43 -1.94 -10.31 -0.89
C VAL A 43 -1.78 -11.15 -2.14
N GLY A 44 -0.66 -11.86 -2.22
CA GLY A 44 -0.31 -12.76 -3.33
C GLY A 44 1.16 -12.67 -3.69
N GLU A 45 1.64 -13.47 -4.64
CA GLU A 45 3.04 -13.55 -5.05
C GLU A 45 3.56 -12.26 -5.72
N ASN A 46 4.89 -12.18 -5.88
CA ASN A 46 5.52 -11.09 -6.63
C ASN A 46 5.07 -11.15 -8.09
N GLY A 47 4.67 -10.02 -8.66
CA GLY A 47 4.16 -9.95 -10.04
C GLY A 47 2.67 -10.32 -10.21
N SER A 48 1.93 -10.61 -9.13
CA SER A 48 0.48 -10.90 -9.20
C SER A 48 -0.40 -9.67 -9.51
N GLY A 49 0.18 -8.46 -9.50
CA GLY A 49 -0.48 -7.21 -9.88
C GLY A 49 -0.94 -6.32 -8.73
N LYS A 50 -0.57 -6.64 -7.48
CA LYS A 50 -0.89 -5.83 -6.28
C LYS A 50 -0.42 -4.38 -6.42
N SER A 51 0.88 -4.20 -6.64
CA SER A 51 1.50 -2.89 -6.79
C SER A 51 0.98 -2.17 -8.03
N THR A 52 0.71 -2.88 -9.13
CA THR A 52 0.12 -2.30 -10.35
C THR A 52 -1.25 -1.69 -10.08
N LEU A 53 -2.14 -2.40 -9.37
CA LEU A 53 -3.44 -1.81 -9.00
C LEU A 53 -3.26 -0.64 -8.03
N LEU A 54 -2.40 -0.80 -7.04
CA LEU A 54 -2.20 0.20 -5.99
C LEU A 54 -1.60 1.50 -6.56
N GLU A 55 -0.69 1.41 -7.52
CA GLU A 55 -0.19 2.55 -8.32
C GLU A 55 -1.30 3.20 -9.14
N ALA A 56 -2.14 2.42 -9.83
CA ALA A 56 -3.26 2.97 -10.60
C ALA A 56 -4.29 3.70 -9.71
N LEU A 57 -4.50 3.22 -8.48
CA LEU A 57 -5.30 3.92 -7.48
C LEU A 57 -4.63 5.20 -7.00
N ALA A 58 -3.30 5.19 -6.81
CA ALA A 58 -2.53 6.36 -6.43
C ALA A 58 -2.64 7.45 -7.51
N ASP A 59 -2.42 7.08 -8.77
CA ASP A 59 -2.55 7.97 -9.92
C ASP A 59 -3.97 8.56 -10.03
N LYS A 60 -5.02 7.73 -9.87
CA LYS A 60 -6.42 8.23 -9.82
C LYS A 60 -6.72 9.17 -8.67
N CYS A 61 -6.05 8.99 -7.54
CA CYS A 61 -6.17 9.90 -6.40
C CYS A 61 -5.35 11.19 -6.60
N GLY A 62 -4.43 11.19 -7.56
CA GLY A 62 -3.47 12.25 -7.85
C GLY A 62 -2.26 12.21 -6.90
N PHE A 63 -1.95 11.07 -6.29
CA PHE A 63 -0.75 10.92 -5.45
C PHE A 63 0.47 10.66 -6.34
N SER A 64 1.67 10.99 -5.87
CA SER A 64 2.88 10.75 -6.64
C SER A 64 3.44 9.33 -6.47
N SER A 65 3.93 8.76 -7.58
CA SER A 65 4.49 7.40 -7.66
C SER A 65 5.83 7.22 -6.92
N GLN A 66 6.61 8.28 -6.71
CA GLN A 66 7.87 8.23 -5.94
C GLN A 66 7.68 8.31 -4.41
N GLY A 67 6.43 8.33 -3.94
CA GLY A 67 6.09 8.61 -2.55
C GLY A 67 5.76 10.08 -2.36
N GLY A 68 4.60 10.37 -1.77
CA GLY A 68 4.14 11.76 -1.69
C GLY A 68 2.64 11.94 -1.60
N GLY A 69 2.24 13.18 -1.28
CA GLY A 69 0.89 13.68 -1.51
C GLY A 69 0.76 14.23 -2.94
N ARG A 70 -0.33 14.95 -3.21
CA ARG A 70 -0.65 15.53 -4.53
C ARG A 70 0.40 16.45 -5.18
N ASN A 71 1.43 16.88 -4.45
CA ASN A 71 2.37 17.90 -4.89
C ASN A 71 3.73 17.35 -5.37
N ASN A 72 3.92 16.03 -5.48
CA ASN A 72 5.24 15.42 -5.65
C ASN A 72 5.41 14.63 -6.97
N ILE A 73 4.81 15.07 -8.08
CA ILE A 73 4.75 14.31 -9.34
C ILE A 73 6.14 14.23 -10.01
N PHE A 74 6.71 13.03 -10.13
CA PHE A 74 7.86 12.76 -11.00
C PHE A 74 7.76 11.36 -11.64
N GLY A 75 7.87 11.29 -12.96
CA GLY A 75 8.05 10.04 -13.72
C GLY A 75 7.23 10.02 -15.01
N ILE A 76 7.92 9.98 -16.16
CA ILE A 76 7.33 9.76 -17.48
C ILE A 76 6.96 8.28 -17.56
N LYS A 77 5.68 7.94 -17.42
CA LYS A 77 5.13 6.64 -17.86
C LYS A 77 4.59 6.85 -19.27
N ASP A 78 4.73 5.85 -20.14
CA ASP A 78 3.99 5.80 -21.41
C ASP A 78 2.51 6.01 -21.09
N GLU A 79 1.97 7.18 -21.45
CA GLU A 79 0.65 7.59 -21.00
C GLU A 79 -0.41 6.59 -21.46
N ASP A 80 -0.21 5.89 -22.58
CA ASP A 80 -1.21 5.06 -23.25
C ASP A 80 -1.49 3.69 -22.62
N LEU A 81 -0.61 3.17 -21.76
CA LEU A 81 -0.71 1.81 -21.19
C LEU A 81 -0.81 1.80 -19.66
N SER A 82 -1.65 2.66 -19.09
CA SER A 82 -1.91 2.70 -17.66
C SER A 82 -3.27 2.12 -17.28
N LEU A 83 -3.30 1.26 -16.25
CA LEU A 83 -4.53 0.74 -15.67
C LEU A 83 -5.43 1.89 -15.15
N GLU A 84 -4.83 3.00 -14.70
CA GLU A 84 -5.52 4.23 -14.30
C GLU A 84 -6.60 4.61 -15.31
N LYS A 85 -6.28 4.64 -16.62
CA LYS A 85 -7.20 5.12 -17.67
C LYS A 85 -8.55 4.38 -17.69
N ILE A 86 -8.59 3.12 -17.25
CA ILE A 86 -9.81 2.31 -17.24
C ILE A 86 -10.50 2.21 -15.87
N LEU A 87 -9.91 2.76 -14.81
CA LEU A 87 -10.48 2.72 -13.47
C LEU A 87 -11.48 3.85 -13.25
N THR A 88 -12.58 3.54 -12.57
CA THR A 88 -13.50 4.54 -12.01
C THR A 88 -13.64 4.31 -10.50
N LEU A 89 -13.35 5.36 -9.73
CA LEU A 89 -13.40 5.30 -8.26
C LEU A 89 -14.74 5.82 -7.74
N SER A 90 -15.44 5.01 -6.95
CA SER A 90 -16.68 5.36 -6.26
C SER A 90 -16.42 5.71 -4.80
N TRP A 91 -16.87 6.89 -4.35
CA TRP A 91 -16.54 7.43 -3.03
C TRP A 91 -17.76 7.80 -2.19
N MET A 92 -17.65 7.73 -0.86
CA MET A 92 -18.66 8.21 0.08
C MET A 92 -18.10 8.48 1.50
N PRO A 93 -17.90 9.74 1.92
CA PRO A 93 -17.76 10.94 1.07
C PRO A 93 -16.43 10.91 0.28
N LYS A 94 -16.34 11.75 -0.75
CA LYS A 94 -15.08 11.94 -1.50
C LYS A 94 -14.04 12.61 -0.61
N VAL A 95 -12.87 11.97 -0.49
CA VAL A 95 -11.69 12.55 0.17
C VAL A 95 -10.66 12.97 -0.87
N LYS A 96 -9.95 14.07 -0.59
CA LYS A 96 -8.87 14.60 -1.45
C LYS A 96 -7.48 14.44 -0.82
N GLY A 97 -7.44 14.25 0.49
CA GLY A 97 -6.22 13.99 1.25
C GLY A 97 -5.85 12.51 1.22
N GLY A 98 -4.58 12.23 1.42
CA GLY A 98 -4.05 10.88 1.41
C GLY A 98 -2.56 10.85 1.10
N PHE A 99 -2.04 9.64 0.99
CA PHE A 99 -0.64 9.40 0.74
C PHE A 99 -0.45 8.07 0.02
N PHE A 100 0.46 8.03 -0.96
CA PHE A 100 1.00 6.78 -1.49
C PHE A 100 2.43 6.62 -1.00
N LEU A 101 2.78 5.44 -0.48
CA LEU A 101 4.11 5.12 -0.02
C LEU A 101 4.53 3.71 -0.46
N ARG A 102 5.73 3.61 -1.03
CA ARG A 102 6.44 2.34 -1.21
C ARG A 102 7.62 2.32 -0.25
N ALA A 103 7.90 1.19 0.38
CA ALA A 103 9.03 1.09 1.29
C ALA A 103 10.37 1.40 0.59
N GLU A 104 10.54 0.96 -0.66
CA GLU A 104 11.74 1.21 -1.46
C GLU A 104 11.98 2.71 -1.74
N THR A 105 10.91 3.46 -2.03
CA THR A 105 11.01 4.89 -2.37
C THR A 105 10.95 5.81 -1.15
N PHE A 106 10.75 5.27 0.05
CA PHE A 106 10.68 6.05 1.29
C PHE A 106 11.93 6.91 1.49
N PHE A 107 13.12 6.39 1.20
CA PHE A 107 14.38 7.13 1.36
C PHE A 107 14.54 8.23 0.32
N ASN A 108 14.05 8.03 -0.91
CA ASN A 108 14.02 9.08 -1.92
C ASN A 108 13.12 10.22 -1.47
N PHE A 109 11.96 9.90 -0.88
CA PHE A 109 11.07 10.89 -0.29
C PHE A 109 11.73 11.62 0.88
N ALA A 110 12.44 10.92 1.77
CA ALA A 110 13.18 11.55 2.87
C ALA A 110 14.30 12.48 2.36
N GLY A 111 15.06 12.07 1.34
CA GLY A 111 16.08 12.89 0.68
C GLY A 111 15.49 14.14 0.03
N TYR A 112 14.37 14.01 -0.66
CA TYR A 112 13.64 15.16 -1.23
C TYR A 112 13.20 16.18 -0.16
N LEU A 113 12.77 15.72 1.02
CA LEU A 113 12.46 16.63 2.13
C LEU A 113 13.70 17.38 2.62
N ASP A 114 14.86 16.71 2.67
CA ASP A 114 16.11 17.36 3.06
C ASP A 114 16.55 18.40 2.01
N GLU A 115 16.38 18.11 0.72
CA GLU A 115 16.62 19.07 -0.38
C GLU A 115 15.73 20.31 -0.25
N LEU A 116 14.42 20.12 -0.07
CA LEU A 116 13.48 21.22 0.15
C LEU A 116 13.81 22.03 1.41
N ALA A 117 14.24 21.37 2.49
CA ALA A 117 14.61 22.06 3.72
C ALA A 117 15.91 22.86 3.59
N ASN A 118 16.78 22.50 2.63
CA ASN A 118 18.00 23.24 2.33
C ASN A 118 17.80 24.32 1.26
N ASP A 119 16.69 24.29 0.52
CA ASP A 119 16.32 25.32 -0.45
C ASP A 119 15.83 26.60 0.27
N PRO A 120 16.51 27.75 0.09
CA PRO A 120 16.15 29.02 0.72
C PRO A 120 14.72 29.50 0.41
N LEU A 121 14.10 29.02 -0.67
CA LEU A 121 12.76 29.43 -1.12
C LEU A 121 11.64 28.54 -0.58
N SER A 122 11.98 27.38 0.01
CA SER A 122 11.03 26.31 0.34
C SER A 122 10.63 26.24 1.82
N GLY A 123 10.97 27.26 2.61
CA GLY A 123 10.56 27.37 4.03
C GLY A 123 11.51 26.70 5.03
N GLY A 124 12.69 26.22 4.59
CA GLY A 124 13.73 25.72 5.48
C GLY A 124 13.28 24.51 6.32
N LYS A 125 13.62 24.50 7.61
CA LYS A 125 13.25 23.39 8.52
C LYS A 125 11.74 23.20 8.71
N ASP A 126 10.90 24.19 8.37
CA ASP A 126 9.44 24.04 8.48
C ASP A 126 8.88 22.95 7.57
N VAL A 127 9.64 22.56 6.53
CA VAL A 127 9.35 21.39 5.67
C VAL A 127 9.19 20.10 6.48
N TYR A 128 9.92 19.94 7.59
CA TYR A 128 9.84 18.74 8.43
C TYR A 128 8.64 18.73 9.38
N ARG A 129 7.99 19.86 9.61
CA ARG A 129 6.92 20.01 10.61
C ARG A 129 5.79 18.98 10.44
N PRO A 130 5.30 18.68 9.22
CA PRO A 130 4.27 17.65 9.01
C PRO A 130 4.76 16.20 9.24
N TYR A 131 6.07 16.00 9.44
CA TYR A 131 6.73 14.69 9.48
C TYR A 131 7.42 14.38 10.83
N GLY A 132 7.19 15.23 11.84
CA GLY A 132 7.78 15.10 13.17
C GLY A 132 8.83 16.16 13.50
N GLY A 133 9.01 17.16 12.63
CA GLY A 133 9.86 18.34 12.89
C GLY A 133 11.36 18.14 12.66
N GLU A 134 11.79 16.92 12.37
CA GLU A 134 13.18 16.56 12.09
C GLU A 134 13.30 15.80 10.76
N SER A 135 14.51 15.80 10.20
CA SER A 135 14.83 15.02 8.99
C SER A 135 14.59 13.53 9.22
N LEU A 136 13.87 12.91 8.29
CA LEU A 136 13.60 11.47 8.30
C LEU A 136 14.87 10.64 8.05
N ASN A 137 15.89 11.21 7.39
CA ASN A 137 17.18 10.55 7.16
C ASN A 137 18.08 10.51 8.39
N ARG A 138 17.76 11.29 9.43
CA ARG A 138 18.52 11.33 10.70
C ARG A 138 18.00 10.38 11.77
N GLN A 139 16.94 9.63 11.47
CA GLN A 139 16.33 8.62 12.34
C GLN A 139 16.64 7.21 11.84
N SER A 140 16.45 6.18 12.67
CA SER A 140 16.58 4.81 12.17
C SER A 140 15.43 4.45 11.21
N HIS A 141 15.67 3.56 10.24
CA HIS A 141 14.76 3.33 9.10
C HIS A 141 13.28 3.14 9.49
N GLY A 142 13.03 2.34 10.53
CA GLY A 142 11.67 2.11 11.01
C GLY A 142 11.13 3.16 11.98
N GLU A 143 11.97 3.98 12.61
CA GLU A 143 11.52 5.15 13.37
C GLU A 143 11.07 6.27 12.42
N SER A 144 11.84 6.53 11.37
CA SER A 144 11.47 7.46 10.31
C SER A 144 10.13 7.08 9.68
N PHE A 145 9.96 5.79 9.39
CA PHE A 145 8.73 5.24 8.84
C PHE A 145 7.57 5.50 9.80
N LEU A 146 7.65 5.07 11.06
CA LEU A 146 6.59 5.29 12.04
C LEU A 146 6.31 6.78 12.33
N SER A 147 7.34 7.62 12.36
CA SER A 147 7.21 9.08 12.54
C SER A 147 6.39 9.71 11.42
N LEU A 148 6.62 9.28 10.17
CA LEU A 148 5.80 9.70 9.03
C LEU A 148 4.32 9.38 9.27
N PHE A 149 4.00 8.15 9.71
CA PHE A 149 2.60 7.76 9.99
C PHE A 149 1.99 8.52 11.17
N LEU A 150 2.72 8.65 12.27
CA LEU A 150 2.23 9.33 13.46
C LEU A 150 1.94 10.82 13.22
N ASN A 151 2.75 11.48 12.39
CA ASN A 151 2.67 12.94 12.22
C ASN A 151 1.87 13.37 10.99
N ARG A 152 1.94 12.62 9.88
CA ARG A 152 1.26 13.01 8.62
C ARG A 152 -0.15 12.43 8.48
N PHE A 153 -0.42 11.27 9.10
CA PHE A 153 -1.64 10.50 8.81
C PHE A 153 -2.81 10.83 9.74
N ASP A 154 -2.70 11.87 10.57
CA ASP A 154 -3.82 12.36 11.39
C ASP A 154 -4.85 13.19 10.58
N GLN A 155 -4.58 13.42 9.29
CA GLN A 155 -5.53 14.07 8.38
C GLN A 155 -6.59 13.09 7.85
N LYS A 156 -7.75 13.62 7.48
CA LYS A 156 -8.81 12.83 6.85
C LYS A 156 -8.38 12.39 5.44
N GLY A 157 -8.15 11.10 5.20
CA GLY A 157 -7.62 10.65 3.91
C GLY A 157 -7.62 9.15 3.65
N ILE A 158 -7.18 8.81 2.44
CA ILE A 158 -6.92 7.43 1.99
C ILE A 158 -5.42 7.20 1.86
N TYR A 159 -4.95 6.06 2.34
CA TYR A 159 -3.54 5.75 2.46
C TYR A 159 -3.24 4.45 1.73
N LEU A 160 -2.41 4.55 0.70
CA LEU A 160 -2.03 3.45 -0.17
C LEU A 160 -0.60 3.08 0.16
N LEU A 161 -0.36 1.84 0.57
CA LEU A 161 0.94 1.39 1.04
C LEU A 161 1.37 0.13 0.29
N ASP A 162 2.59 0.13 -0.22
CA ASP A 162 3.17 -0.99 -0.95
C ASP A 162 4.37 -1.53 -0.17
N GLU A 163 4.24 -2.78 0.29
CA GLU A 163 5.24 -3.53 1.04
C GLU A 163 5.85 -2.76 2.23
N PRO A 164 5.03 -2.14 3.11
CA PRO A 164 5.55 -1.35 4.22
C PRO A 164 6.45 -2.15 5.18
N GLU A 165 6.26 -3.47 5.25
CA GLU A 165 7.09 -4.38 6.05
C GLU A 165 8.56 -4.42 5.64
N ALA A 166 8.91 -4.09 4.39
CA ALA A 166 10.30 -4.14 3.93
C ALA A 166 11.22 -3.18 4.71
N ALA A 167 10.65 -2.11 5.28
CA ALA A 167 11.35 -1.16 6.14
C ALA A 167 11.21 -1.45 7.65
N LEU A 168 10.46 -2.50 8.05
CA LEU A 168 10.03 -2.72 9.43
C LEU A 168 10.42 -4.10 9.96
N SER A 169 11.08 -4.12 11.13
CA SER A 169 11.21 -5.34 11.92
C SER A 169 9.85 -5.85 12.42
N PRO A 170 9.71 -7.12 12.80
CA PRO A 170 8.45 -7.67 13.33
C PRO A 170 7.82 -6.84 14.46
N GLN A 171 8.63 -6.37 15.42
CA GLN A 171 8.13 -5.52 16.50
C GLN A 171 7.59 -4.18 15.99
N ARG A 172 8.24 -3.61 14.96
CA ARG A 172 7.80 -2.34 14.36
C ARG A 172 6.55 -2.53 13.50
N GLN A 173 6.36 -3.71 12.89
CA GLN A 173 5.09 -4.06 12.23
C GLN A 173 3.94 -4.10 13.25
N LEU A 174 4.16 -4.67 14.45
CA LEU A 174 3.16 -4.63 15.54
C LEU A 174 2.85 -3.20 15.99
N ALA A 175 3.88 -2.36 16.12
CA ALA A 175 3.69 -0.93 16.41
C ALA A 175 2.91 -0.24 15.29
N PHE A 176 3.17 -0.59 14.03
CA PHE A 176 2.46 -0.06 12.88
C PHE A 176 0.97 -0.45 12.87
N LEU A 177 0.63 -1.69 13.22
CA LEU A 177 -0.77 -2.11 13.39
C LEU A 177 -1.51 -1.27 14.44
N ARG A 178 -0.84 -0.94 15.55
CA ARG A 178 -1.40 -0.04 16.56
C ARG A 178 -1.70 1.35 15.98
N VAL A 179 -0.81 1.89 15.14
CA VAL A 179 -1.03 3.17 14.47
C VAL A 179 -2.22 3.10 13.50
N ILE A 180 -2.29 2.06 12.67
CA ILE A 180 -3.43 1.83 11.76
C ILE A 180 -4.73 1.78 12.57
N HIS A 181 -4.76 1.04 13.67
CA HIS A 181 -5.93 0.90 14.53
C HIS A 181 -6.39 2.26 15.08
N GLN A 182 -5.47 3.05 15.63
CA GLN A 182 -5.80 4.37 16.17
C GLN A 182 -6.38 5.32 15.12
N LEU A 183 -5.82 5.32 13.90
CA LEU A 183 -6.26 6.18 12.81
C LEU A 183 -7.60 5.71 12.21
N GLU A 184 -7.82 4.39 12.19
CA GLU A 184 -9.08 3.75 11.82
C GLU A 184 -10.19 4.11 12.80
N GLU A 185 -9.96 3.98 14.12
CA GLU A 185 -10.94 4.27 15.17
C GLU A 185 -11.37 5.73 15.19
N LYS A 186 -10.42 6.67 15.02
CA LYS A 186 -10.72 8.09 14.84
C LYS A 186 -11.64 8.37 13.65
N GLY A 187 -11.75 7.43 12.71
CA GLY A 187 -12.57 7.57 11.52
C GLY A 187 -11.97 8.49 10.47
N ASN A 188 -10.68 8.85 10.60
CA ASN A 188 -9.98 9.77 9.71
C ASN A 188 -9.33 9.04 8.54
N ALA A 189 -9.02 7.75 8.67
CA ALA A 189 -8.22 7.03 7.69
C ALA A 189 -8.96 5.85 7.03
N GLN A 190 -8.65 5.63 5.75
CA GLN A 190 -8.82 4.35 5.07
C GLN A 190 -7.47 3.89 4.54
N PHE A 191 -7.12 2.62 4.74
CA PHE A 191 -5.87 2.02 4.30
C PHE A 191 -6.14 0.94 3.24
N ILE A 192 -5.33 0.96 2.18
CA ILE A 192 -5.20 -0.14 1.23
C ILE A 192 -3.72 -0.49 1.18
N ILE A 193 -3.37 -1.71 1.58
CA ILE A 193 -1.99 -2.12 1.84
C ILE A 193 -1.68 -3.37 1.03
N ALA A 194 -0.74 -3.30 0.10
CA ALA A 194 -0.13 -4.48 -0.48
C ALA A 194 0.96 -4.99 0.47
N THR A 195 0.90 -6.27 0.86
CA THR A 195 1.83 -6.83 1.85
C THR A 195 2.00 -8.34 1.66
N HIS A 196 3.17 -8.81 2.05
CA HIS A 196 3.57 -10.21 2.22
C HIS A 196 3.73 -10.58 3.69
N SER A 197 3.49 -9.65 4.63
CA SER A 197 3.66 -9.90 6.06
C SER A 197 2.42 -10.55 6.69
N PRO A 198 2.54 -11.79 7.22
CA PRO A 198 1.47 -12.39 8.01
C PRO A 198 1.11 -11.56 9.24
N ILE A 199 2.10 -10.84 9.82
CA ILE A 199 1.87 -9.97 10.98
C ILE A 199 0.89 -8.86 10.61
N LEU A 200 1.12 -8.16 9.48
CA LEU A 200 0.25 -7.06 9.06
C LEU A 200 -1.14 -7.55 8.66
N MET A 201 -1.22 -8.67 7.92
CA MET A 201 -2.50 -9.29 7.52
C MET A 201 -3.36 -9.70 8.72
N GLY A 202 -2.76 -9.93 9.90
CA GLY A 202 -3.46 -10.23 11.14
C GLY A 202 -4.25 -9.06 11.76
N PHE A 203 -4.33 -7.90 11.10
CA PHE A 203 -5.13 -6.78 11.57
C PHE A 203 -6.63 -7.15 11.63
N PRO A 204 -7.33 -6.88 12.75
CA PRO A 204 -8.74 -7.25 12.89
C PRO A 204 -9.65 -6.42 11.98
N ASN A 205 -10.78 -6.98 11.56
CA ASN A 205 -11.78 -6.27 10.77
C ASN A 205 -11.27 -5.69 9.44
N ALA A 206 -10.31 -6.33 8.78
CA ALA A 206 -9.87 -5.97 7.44
C ALA A 206 -10.57 -6.80 6.34
N ASP A 207 -10.64 -6.25 5.13
CA ASP A 207 -10.85 -7.04 3.92
C ASP A 207 -9.47 -7.55 3.44
N ILE A 208 -9.35 -8.80 2.98
CA ILE A 208 -8.12 -9.33 2.37
C ILE A 208 -8.48 -9.81 0.96
N TYR A 209 -7.83 -9.26 -0.06
CA TYR A 209 -7.96 -9.67 -1.45
C TYR A 209 -6.73 -10.43 -1.89
N ASP A 210 -6.96 -11.63 -2.41
CA ASP A 210 -5.93 -12.51 -2.93
C ASP A 210 -5.80 -12.36 -4.45
N PHE A 211 -4.61 -11.96 -4.89
CA PHE A 211 -4.25 -11.70 -6.29
C PHE A 211 -3.69 -12.93 -6.99
N ASP A 212 -3.43 -14.03 -6.29
CA ASP A 212 -3.01 -15.28 -6.93
C ASP A 212 -4.20 -16.06 -7.51
N TYR A 213 -5.42 -15.72 -7.06
CA TYR A 213 -6.66 -16.20 -7.65
C TYR A 213 -7.08 -15.39 -8.88
N ARG A 214 -7.75 -16.08 -9.81
CA ARG A 214 -8.21 -15.53 -11.10
C ARG A 214 -9.69 -15.85 -11.29
N PRO A 215 -10.62 -14.87 -11.18
CA PRO A 215 -10.39 -13.49 -10.75
C PRO A 215 -9.94 -13.39 -9.28
N LEU A 216 -9.33 -12.25 -8.93
CA LEU A 216 -9.03 -11.95 -7.53
C LEU A 216 -10.30 -12.02 -6.68
N ARG A 217 -10.15 -12.46 -5.43
CA ARG A 217 -11.27 -12.69 -4.52
C ARG A 217 -10.92 -12.33 -3.09
N LYS A 218 -11.94 -12.19 -2.24
CA LYS A 218 -11.71 -12.06 -0.80
C LYS A 218 -11.44 -13.40 -0.15
N ILE A 219 -10.53 -13.43 0.81
CA ILE A 219 -10.19 -14.61 1.61
C ILE A 219 -10.11 -14.25 3.10
N ALA A 220 -10.17 -15.25 3.98
CA ALA A 220 -9.85 -15.06 5.39
C ALA A 220 -8.33 -14.97 5.61
N TYR A 221 -7.92 -14.43 6.75
CA TYR A 221 -6.50 -14.33 7.12
C TYR A 221 -5.83 -15.71 7.18
N GLU A 222 -6.51 -16.69 7.77
CA GLU A 222 -6.03 -18.06 7.92
C GLU A 222 -5.96 -18.83 6.59
N ASP A 223 -6.65 -18.33 5.56
CA ASP A 223 -6.63 -18.88 4.20
C ASP A 223 -5.48 -18.31 3.35
N THR A 224 -4.77 -17.28 3.84
CA THR A 224 -3.61 -16.73 3.12
C THR A 224 -2.47 -17.74 3.09
N GLU A 225 -1.81 -17.87 1.94
CA GLU A 225 -0.63 -18.74 1.81
C GLU A 225 0.48 -18.32 2.80
N HIS A 226 0.70 -17.00 2.95
CA HIS A 226 1.66 -16.44 3.90
C HIS A 226 1.41 -16.89 5.34
N TYR A 227 0.15 -16.91 5.80
CA TYR A 227 -0.21 -17.45 7.11
C TYR A 227 0.10 -18.96 7.20
N GLN A 228 -0.37 -19.74 6.23
CA GLN A 228 -0.27 -21.20 6.26
C GLN A 228 1.18 -21.67 6.26
N ILE A 229 2.01 -21.13 5.36
CA ILE A 229 3.43 -21.48 5.26
C ILE A 229 4.18 -21.06 6.51
N THR A 230 3.99 -19.82 6.96
CA THR A 230 4.71 -19.28 8.14
C THR A 230 4.35 -20.07 9.39
N LYS A 231 3.06 -20.35 9.62
CA LYS A 231 2.60 -21.13 10.76
C LYS A 231 3.12 -22.57 10.72
N MET A 232 3.07 -23.22 9.56
CA MET A 232 3.58 -24.58 9.39
C MET A 232 5.10 -24.64 9.68
N PHE A 233 5.87 -23.69 9.15
CA PHE A 233 7.31 -23.62 9.38
C PHE A 233 7.61 -23.40 10.87
N LEU A 234 7.01 -22.39 11.50
CA LEU A 234 7.27 -22.05 12.91
C LEU A 234 6.84 -23.16 13.89
N ASN A 235 5.78 -23.91 13.58
CA ASN A 235 5.32 -25.01 14.43
C ASN A 235 6.17 -26.27 14.31
N ASN A 236 6.93 -26.45 13.22
CA ASN A 236 7.73 -27.65 12.98
C ASN A 236 8.97 -27.35 12.12
N THR A 237 9.83 -26.45 12.60
CA THR A 237 11.00 -25.97 11.84
C THR A 237 11.92 -27.10 11.42
N GLU A 238 12.32 -27.98 12.36
CA GLU A 238 13.25 -29.07 12.07
C GLU A 238 12.69 -30.08 11.07
N GLY A 239 11.42 -30.47 11.24
CA GLY A 239 10.76 -31.40 10.34
C GLY A 239 10.55 -30.82 8.95
N PHE A 240 10.26 -29.52 8.86
CA PHE A 240 10.13 -28.81 7.59
C PHE A 240 11.48 -28.72 6.87
N LEU A 241 12.53 -28.27 7.55
CA LEU A 241 13.89 -28.17 6.98
C LEU A 241 14.42 -29.53 6.54
N LYS A 242 14.19 -30.59 7.32
CA LYS A 242 14.61 -31.95 6.95
C LYS A 242 13.94 -32.45 5.67
N LYS A 243 12.68 -32.07 5.41
CA LYS A 243 12.00 -32.41 4.16
C LYS A 243 12.47 -31.55 2.99
N LEU A 244 12.63 -30.26 3.22
CA LEU A 244 13.00 -29.28 2.19
C LEU A 244 14.44 -29.48 1.67
N LEU A 245 15.37 -29.87 2.55
CA LEU A 245 16.79 -30.03 2.25
C LEU A 245 17.18 -31.48 1.91
N ARG A 246 16.19 -32.36 1.68
CA ARG A 246 16.44 -33.68 1.11
C ARG A 246 16.39 -33.54 -0.41
N ASP A 247 17.48 -33.92 -1.07
CA ASP A 247 17.56 -34.04 -2.54
C ASP A 247 16.39 -34.86 -3.11
#